data_AF-A0AAJ1HY83-F1
#
_entry.id   AF-A0AAJ1HY83-F1
#
_cell.length_a   1.000
_cell.length_b   1.000
_cell.length_c   1.000
_cell.angle_alpha   90.00
_cell.angle_beta   90.00
_cell.angle_gamma   90.00
#
_symmetry.space_group_name_H-M   'P 1'
#
loop_
_entity.id
_entity.type
_entity.pdbx_description
1 polymer ?
#
loop_
_entity_poly.entity_id
_entity_poly.type
_entity_poly.pdbx_seq_one_letter_code
_entity_poly.pdbx_strand_id
1 'polypeptide(L)' 'MSKSSPPKPYTPPSNCYQGTELQPHPGLPASRFYAFTLPSRVGGHLYYPAPARRIEPFAA' A
#
# COMPACT_ATOMS: atom_id res chain seq x y z
N MET A 1 -20.39 23.79 1.15
CA MET A 1 -19.38 22.71 1.13
C MET A 1 -18.15 23.20 1.87
N SER A 2 -17.93 22.74 3.10
CA SER A 2 -16.77 23.11 3.93
C SER A 2 -15.51 22.50 3.32
N LYS A 3 -14.55 23.35 2.94
CA LYS A 3 -13.24 22.93 2.41
C LYS A 3 -12.44 22.29 3.55
N SER A 4 -12.23 20.98 3.48
CA SER A 4 -11.28 20.28 4.35
C SER A 4 -9.87 20.74 4.01
N SER A 5 -9.10 21.15 5.03
CA SER A 5 -7.68 21.43 4.88
C SER A 5 -6.91 20.14 4.56
N PRO A 6 -5.85 20.21 3.74
CA PRO A 6 -5.03 19.03 3.47
C PRO A 6 -4.41 18.52 4.78
N PRO A 7 -4.34 17.19 4.98
CA PRO A 7 -3.72 16.63 6.18
C PRO A 7 -2.24 17.03 6.24
N LYS A 8 -1.81 17.50 7.41
CA LYS A 8 -0.38 17.80 7.64
C LYS A 8 0.41 16.48 7.70
N PRO A 9 1.60 16.40 7.08
CA PRO A 9 2.48 15.26 7.24
C PRO A 9 2.81 15.04 8.72
N TYR A 10 2.72 13.78 9.17
CA TYR A 10 3.12 13.40 10.53
C TYR A 10 4.65 13.49 10.66
N THR A 11 5.12 14.18 11.69
CA THR A 11 6.55 14.21 12.06
C THR A 11 6.70 13.45 13.38
N PRO A 12 7.38 12.29 13.40
CA PRO A 12 7.57 11.55 14.63
C PRO A 12 8.48 12.31 15.60
N PRO A 13 8.20 12.27 16.92
CA PRO A 13 9.12 12.68 17.97
C PRO A 13 10.51 12.04 17.87
N SER A 14 11.55 12.71 18.39
CA SER A 14 12.96 12.29 18.28
C SER A 14 13.28 10.96 18.99
N ASN A 15 12.46 10.56 19.96
CA ASN A 15 12.60 9.34 20.75
C ASN A 15 11.59 8.24 20.34
N CYS A 16 10.95 8.38 19.17
CA CYS A 16 10.08 7.32 18.66
C CYS A 16 10.88 6.08 18.28
N TYR A 17 10.25 4.92 18.49
CA TYR A 17 10.74 3.64 18.01
C TYR A 17 10.98 3.69 16.50
N GLN A 18 12.21 3.39 16.09
CA GLN A 18 12.63 3.43 14.67
C GLN A 18 12.53 2.07 13.97
N GLY A 19 12.43 0.97 14.73
CA GLY A 19 12.30 -0.38 14.17
C GLY A 19 13.51 -0.86 13.36
N THR A 20 14.71 -0.39 13.67
CA THR A 20 15.94 -0.74 12.95
C THR A 20 16.36 -2.20 13.15
N GLU A 21 15.89 -2.82 14.23
CA GLU A 21 16.02 -4.25 14.50
C GLU A 21 15.06 -5.13 13.69
N LEU A 22 14.01 -4.54 13.10
CA LEU A 22 13.00 -5.28 12.35
C LEU A 22 13.59 -5.70 11.00
N GLN A 23 14.11 -6.92 10.97
CA GLN A 23 14.60 -7.52 9.74
C GLN A 23 13.47 -8.21 8.98
N PRO A 24 13.52 -8.23 7.63
CA PRO A 24 12.64 -9.06 6.83
C PRO A 24 12.75 -10.52 7.28
N HIS A 25 11.61 -11.21 7.31
CA HIS A 25 11.60 -12.62 7.68
C HIS A 25 12.47 -13.42 6.69
N PRO A 26 13.47 -14.20 7.15
CA PRO A 26 14.50 -14.80 6.29
C PRO A 26 13.95 -15.81 5.27
N GLY A 27 12.79 -16.41 5.54
CA GLY A 27 12.10 -17.34 4.65
C GLY A 27 10.98 -16.74 3.79
N LEU A 28 10.71 -15.43 3.90
CA LEU A 28 9.65 -14.80 3.12
C LEU A 28 10.25 -13.92 2.02
N PRO A 29 10.01 -14.24 0.74
CA PRO A 29 10.50 -13.40 -0.34
C PRO A 29 9.80 -12.04 -0.29
N ALA A 30 10.56 -10.98 -0.62
CA ALA A 30 10.09 -9.60 -0.57
C ALA A 30 8.78 -9.38 -1.35
N SER A 31 8.60 -10.12 -2.45
CA SER A 31 7.38 -10.15 -3.28
C SER A 31 6.09 -10.35 -2.48
N ARG A 32 6.12 -11.06 -1.34
CA ARG A 32 4.94 -11.28 -0.49
C ARG A 32 4.51 -10.04 0.30
N PHE A 33 5.41 -9.10 0.53
CA PHE A 33 5.11 -7.84 1.23
C PHE A 33 4.60 -6.75 0.27
N TYR A 34 4.71 -6.97 -1.04
CA TYR A 34 4.14 -6.10 -2.08
C TYR A 34 2.69 -6.47 -2.45
N ALA A 35 1.97 -7.18 -1.58
CA ALA A 35 0.57 -7.50 -1.84
C ALA A 35 -0.30 -6.23 -2.08
N PHE A 36 0.09 -5.10 -1.48
CA PHE A 36 -0.55 -3.80 -1.70
C PHE A 36 -0.36 -3.22 -3.13
N THR A 37 0.55 -3.78 -3.94
CA THR A 37 0.77 -3.37 -5.33
C THR A 37 0.07 -4.28 -6.35
N LEU A 38 -0.49 -5.40 -5.92
CA LEU A 38 -1.16 -6.34 -6.81
C LEU A 38 -2.61 -5.90 -7.07
N PRO A 39 -3.15 -6.18 -8.28
CA PRO A 39 -4.54 -5.88 -8.55
C PRO A 39 -5.49 -6.79 -7.77
N SER A 40 -6.55 -6.21 -7.23
CA SER A 40 -7.64 -6.96 -6.59
C SER A 40 -8.64 -7.43 -7.63
N ARG A 41 -9.09 -8.70 -7.57
CA ARG A 41 -10.14 -9.22 -8.43
C ARG A 41 -11.52 -8.98 -7.81
N VAL A 42 -12.35 -8.17 -8.46
CA VAL A 42 -13.72 -7.85 -8.02
C VAL A 42 -14.65 -7.83 -9.23
N GLY A 43 -15.77 -8.56 -9.18
CA GLY A 43 -16.81 -8.47 -10.22
C GLY A 43 -16.32 -8.73 -11.66
N GLY A 44 -15.38 -9.66 -11.87
CA GLY A 44 -14.83 -9.96 -13.19
C GLY A 44 -13.81 -8.93 -13.71
N HIS A 45 -13.29 -8.06 -12.84
CA HIS A 45 -12.33 -7.02 -13.19
C HIS A 45 -11.13 -7.05 -12.23
N LEU A 46 -9.98 -6.56 -12.69
CA LEU A 46 -8.76 -6.32 -11.94
C LEU A 46 -8.63 -4.83 -11.60
N TYR A 47 -8.56 -4.53 -10.30
CA TYR A 47 -8.42 -3.18 -9.77
C TYR A 47 -6.98 -2.96 -9.33
N TYR A 48 -6.21 -2.22 -10.12
CA TYR A 48 -4.82 -1.94 -9.81
C TYR A 48 -4.72 -0.80 -8.78
N PRO A 49 -3.84 -0.94 -7.77
CA PRO A 49 -3.62 0.10 -6.77
C PRO A 49 -2.91 1.34 -7.36
N ALA A 50 -2.79 2.39 -6.55
CA ALA A 50 -2.07 3.60 -6.95
C ALA A 50 -0.58 3.32 -7.26
N PRO A 51 0.07 4.09 -8.14
CA PRO A 51 -0.43 5.31 -8.80
C PRO A 51 -1.26 5.05 -10.07
N ALA A 52 -1.19 3.84 -10.65
CA ALA A 52 -1.84 3.55 -11.92
C ALA A 52 -3.37 3.64 -11.83
N ARG A 53 -3.98 3.20 -10.70
CA ARG A 53 -5.44 3.20 -10.45
C ARG A 53 -6.28 2.82 -11.68
N ARG A 54 -5.82 1.80 -12.42
CA ARG A 54 -6.48 1.31 -13.63
C ARG A 54 -7.40 0.15 -13.29
N ILE A 55 -8.43 -0.05 -14.12
CA ILE A 55 -9.37 -1.17 -14.02
C ILE A 55 -9.32 -1.90 -15.36
N GLU A 56 -9.11 -3.21 -15.33
CA GLU A 56 -9.06 -4.05 -16.53
C GLU A 56 -10.04 -5.21 -16.41
N PRO A 57 -10.67 -5.67 -17.51
CA PRO A 57 -11.47 -6.88 -17.49
C PRO A 57 -10.58 -8.09 -17.18
N PHE A 58 -11.03 -8.95 -16.27
CA PHE A 58 -10.39 -10.23 -15.99
C PHE A 58 -11.03 -11.29 -16.89
N ALA A 59 -10.35 -11.65 -17.98
CA ALA A 59 -10.72 -12.81 -18.77
C ALA A 59 -10.51 -14.07 -17.91
N ALA A 60 -11.61 -14.79 -17.63
CA ALA A 60 -11.61 -16.01 -16.83
C ALA A 60 -11.00 -17.20 -17.57
#